data_AF-A0A1V6S4P1-F1
#
_entry.id   AF-A0A1V6S4P1-F1
#
_cell.length_a   1.000
_cell.length_b   1.000
_cell.length_c   1.000
_cell.angle_alpha   90.00
_cell.angle_beta   90.00
_cell.angle_gamma   90.00
#
_symmetry.space_group_name_H-M   'P 1'
#
loop_
_entity.id
_entity.type
_entity.pdbx_description
1 polymer ?
#
loop_
_entity_poly.entity_id
_entity_poly.type
_entity_poly.pdbx_seq_one_letter_code
_entity_poly.pdbx_strand_id
1 'polypeptide(L)'
;MFLVWSLLVIATLANANDLFGTWTTKSRDVFTGPGFYDPLNDRLLEPNLTGISYSFDDDGNYESAYYRAISNPTDPSCPGGILQWQHGSYTVFGNGTLVLTPIAVDGRQLLSEPCRKQSGQYTRYNTTEQFNEFSVYIDKFNQLKRLDLTKADGSILHPMFLAYQPPKMLPTTTLNPTPGHKRKRELSSESGFQLIAREQLINPDRWWWLGVLMTSFGGVAFFCS
;
A
#
# COMPACT_ATOMS: atom_id res chain seq x y z
N MET A 1 -54.30 -11.83 21.27
CA MET A 1 -52.92 -11.35 21.52
C MET A 1 -52.01 -12.02 20.51
N PHE A 2 -51.67 -11.33 19.41
CA PHE A 2 -50.72 -11.84 18.42
C PHE A 2 -49.34 -11.23 18.71
N LEU A 3 -48.41 -12.08 19.16
CA LEU A 3 -47.02 -11.73 19.38
C LEU A 3 -46.31 -11.69 18.02
N VAL A 4 -46.02 -10.49 17.52
CA VAL A 4 -45.16 -10.28 16.35
C VAL A 4 -43.71 -10.45 16.81
N TRP A 5 -43.12 -11.61 16.53
CA TRP A 5 -41.69 -11.85 16.69
C TRP A 5 -40.96 -11.05 15.59
N SER A 6 -40.41 -9.90 15.94
CA SER A 6 -39.53 -9.15 15.04
C SER A 6 -38.18 -9.86 14.97
N LEU A 7 -37.89 -10.48 13.82
CA LEU A 7 -36.57 -10.98 13.46
C LEU A 7 -35.62 -9.78 13.33
N LEU A 8 -34.81 -9.55 14.36
CA LEU A 8 -33.66 -8.65 14.30
C LEU A 8 -32.59 -9.31 13.43
N VAL A 9 -32.52 -8.91 12.16
CA VAL A 9 -31.40 -9.23 11.29
C VAL A 9 -30.21 -8.39 11.74
N ILE A 10 -29.26 -9.02 12.44
CA ILE A 10 -27.98 -8.39 12.75
C ILE A 10 -27.14 -8.45 11.47
N ALA A 11 -27.06 -7.34 10.75
CA ALA A 11 -26.04 -7.18 9.73
C ALA A 11 -24.66 -7.21 10.42
N THR A 12 -23.84 -8.21 10.10
CA THR A 12 -22.45 -8.22 10.55
C THR A 12 -21.73 -7.11 9.79
N LEU A 13 -21.28 -6.08 10.51
CA LEU A 13 -20.44 -5.05 9.91
C LEU A 13 -19.11 -5.70 9.51
N ALA A 14 -18.74 -5.57 8.24
CA ALA A 14 -17.49 -6.10 7.72
C ALA A 14 -16.31 -5.45 8.48
N ASN A 15 -15.49 -6.28 9.14
CA ASN A 15 -14.39 -5.80 9.97
C ASN A 15 -13.11 -5.72 9.12
N ALA A 16 -12.34 -4.63 9.25
CA ALA A 16 -11.05 -4.49 8.58
C ALA A 16 -10.09 -5.65 8.92
N ASN A 17 -10.17 -6.19 10.14
CA ASN A 17 -9.34 -7.31 10.59
C ASN A 17 -9.60 -8.59 9.79
N ASP A 18 -10.78 -8.73 9.17
CA ASP A 18 -11.11 -9.91 8.37
C ASP A 18 -10.32 -9.98 7.06
N LEU A 19 -9.83 -8.83 6.57
CA LEU A 19 -9.04 -8.70 5.35
C LEU A 19 -7.58 -9.14 5.51
N PHE A 20 -7.07 -9.26 6.74
CA PHE A 20 -5.67 -9.57 7.00
C PHE A 20 -5.20 -10.85 6.27
N GLY A 21 -4.17 -10.71 5.44
CA GLY A 21 -3.56 -11.79 4.67
C GLY A 21 -3.51 -11.54 3.15
N THR A 22 -2.97 -12.53 2.43
CA THR A 22 -2.92 -12.54 0.97
C THR A 22 -4.05 -13.37 0.41
N TRP A 23 -4.83 -12.76 -0.47
CA TRP A 23 -5.95 -13.33 -1.19
C TRP A 23 -5.56 -13.49 -2.65
N THR A 24 -5.90 -14.64 -3.24
CA THR A 24 -5.65 -14.90 -4.67
C THR A 24 -6.86 -15.56 -5.30
N THR A 25 -7.08 -15.29 -6.57
CA THR A 25 -8.02 -16.07 -7.39
C THR A 25 -7.62 -17.55 -7.49
N LYS A 26 -8.56 -18.39 -7.93
CA LYS A 26 -8.46 -19.86 -7.95
C LYS A 26 -7.18 -20.44 -8.60
N SER A 27 -6.57 -19.75 -9.57
CA SER A 27 -5.32 -20.20 -10.20
C SER A 27 -4.15 -20.33 -9.23
N ARG A 28 -4.16 -19.56 -8.13
CA ARG A 28 -3.09 -19.55 -7.10
C ARG A 28 -1.68 -19.42 -7.68
N ASP A 29 -1.55 -18.61 -8.73
CA ASP A 29 -0.27 -18.39 -9.41
C ASP A 29 0.14 -16.92 -9.37
N VAL A 30 -0.85 -16.01 -9.35
CA VAL A 30 -0.63 -14.58 -9.11
C VAL A 30 -0.63 -14.32 -7.61
N PHE A 31 0.49 -13.83 -7.09
CA PHE A 31 0.62 -13.40 -5.71
C PHE A 31 1.31 -12.04 -5.65
N THR A 32 0.91 -11.20 -4.71
CA THR A 32 1.65 -9.99 -4.36
C THR A 32 3.04 -10.32 -3.79
N GLY A 33 3.89 -9.30 -3.71
CA GLY A 33 5.25 -9.33 -3.21
C GLY A 33 6.32 -9.44 -4.30
N PRO A 34 7.57 -9.79 -3.92
CA PRO A 34 8.72 -9.78 -4.82
C PRO A 34 8.65 -10.81 -5.96
N GLY A 35 7.69 -11.74 -5.90
CA GLY A 35 7.44 -12.71 -6.98
C GLY A 35 6.68 -12.12 -8.17
N PHE A 36 6.06 -10.94 -8.02
CA PHE A 36 5.29 -10.28 -9.08
C PHE A 36 5.92 -8.97 -9.52
N TYR A 37 6.48 -8.20 -8.58
CA TYR A 37 7.22 -6.98 -8.90
C TYR A 37 8.60 -7.00 -8.24
N ASP A 38 9.63 -6.73 -9.04
CA ASP A 38 11.02 -6.62 -8.61
C ASP A 38 11.39 -5.12 -8.56
N PRO A 39 11.39 -4.49 -7.37
CA PRO A 39 11.65 -3.07 -7.23
C PRO A 39 13.12 -2.69 -7.49
N LEU A 40 14.06 -3.64 -7.41
CA LEU A 40 15.48 -3.38 -7.63
C LEU A 40 15.80 -3.22 -9.12
N ASN A 41 15.16 -4.05 -9.96
CA ASN A 41 15.34 -4.03 -11.41
C ASN A 41 14.19 -3.31 -12.15
N ASP A 42 13.25 -2.72 -11.42
CA ASP A 42 12.02 -2.07 -11.90
C ASP A 42 11.30 -2.88 -13.00
N ARG A 43 11.00 -4.16 -12.71
CA ARG A 43 10.36 -5.07 -13.67
C ARG A 43 9.22 -5.85 -13.05
N LEU A 44 8.20 -6.11 -13.87
CA LEU A 44 7.12 -7.03 -13.53
C LEU A 44 7.52 -8.45 -13.97
N LEU A 45 7.23 -9.43 -13.12
CA LEU A 45 7.50 -10.84 -13.35
C LEU A 45 6.19 -11.52 -13.74
N GLU A 46 6.16 -12.13 -14.92
CA GLU A 46 4.95 -12.76 -15.46
C GLU A 46 4.70 -14.13 -14.82
N PRO A 47 3.54 -14.34 -14.16
CA PRO A 47 3.13 -15.66 -13.69
C PRO A 47 2.73 -16.57 -14.86
N ASN A 48 2.68 -17.88 -14.65
CA ASN A 48 2.27 -18.85 -15.67
C ASN A 48 0.76 -18.79 -15.97
N LEU A 49 -0.06 -18.45 -14.98
CA LEU A 49 -1.52 -18.40 -15.08
C LEU A 49 -2.05 -17.02 -14.67
N THR A 50 -3.10 -16.59 -15.37
CA THR A 50 -3.81 -15.34 -15.05
C THR A 50 -4.49 -15.41 -13.69
N GLY A 51 -4.68 -14.25 -13.09
CA GLY A 51 -5.25 -14.13 -11.76
C GLY A 51 -5.16 -12.73 -11.19
N ILE A 52 -5.75 -12.59 -10.01
CA ILE A 52 -5.76 -11.36 -9.23
C ILE A 52 -5.39 -11.72 -7.81
N SER A 53 -4.57 -10.89 -7.18
CA SER A 53 -4.22 -11.02 -5.79
C SER A 53 -4.22 -9.67 -5.08
N TYR A 54 -4.66 -9.69 -3.83
CA TYR A 54 -4.53 -8.58 -2.90
C TYR A 54 -3.90 -9.06 -1.61
N SER A 55 -3.09 -8.21 -1.00
CA SER A 55 -2.62 -8.40 0.36
C SER A 55 -3.01 -7.21 1.22
N PHE A 56 -3.43 -7.49 2.45
CA PHE A 56 -3.74 -6.48 3.46
C PHE A 56 -3.00 -6.82 4.75
N ASP A 57 -2.32 -5.83 5.32
CA ASP A 57 -1.73 -5.91 6.65
C ASP A 57 -2.64 -5.27 7.71
N ASP A 58 -2.22 -5.35 8.97
CA ASP A 58 -2.90 -4.76 10.13
C ASP A 58 -2.65 -3.25 10.28
N ASP A 59 -1.61 -2.73 9.63
CA ASP A 59 -1.23 -1.31 9.63
C ASP A 59 -2.05 -0.46 8.64
N GLY A 60 -2.94 -1.08 7.87
CA GLY A 60 -3.79 -0.37 6.91
C GLY A 60 -3.14 -0.19 5.54
N ASN A 61 -2.14 -1.00 5.19
CA ASN A 61 -1.51 -1.04 3.87
C ASN A 61 -2.07 -2.18 3.02
N TYR A 62 -2.04 -1.97 1.71
CA TYR A 62 -2.42 -2.97 0.74
C TYR A 62 -1.42 -3.07 -0.40
N GLU A 63 -1.41 -4.22 -1.04
CA GLU A 63 -0.78 -4.43 -2.33
C GLU A 63 -1.75 -5.17 -3.25
N SER A 64 -1.76 -4.82 -4.54
CA SER A 64 -2.53 -5.51 -5.58
C SER A 64 -1.65 -5.95 -6.74
N ALA A 65 -1.93 -7.16 -7.23
CA ALA A 65 -1.26 -7.77 -8.37
C ALA A 65 -2.32 -8.36 -9.32
N TYR A 66 -2.29 -7.94 -10.57
CA TYR A 66 -3.22 -8.36 -11.60
C TYR A 66 -2.46 -8.89 -12.80
N TYR A 67 -2.79 -10.11 -13.22
CA TYR A 67 -2.41 -10.61 -14.53
C TYR A 67 -3.66 -11.08 -15.27
N ARG A 68 -3.98 -10.39 -16.38
CA ARG A 68 -5.21 -10.62 -17.14
C ARG A 68 -4.92 -10.70 -18.63
N ALA A 69 -5.66 -11.58 -19.32
CA ALA A 69 -5.71 -11.57 -20.77
C ALA A 69 -6.66 -10.45 -21.24
N ILE A 70 -6.26 -9.73 -22.28
CA ILE A 70 -7.09 -8.77 -23.00
C ILE A 70 -7.60 -9.45 -24.26
N SER A 71 -8.91 -9.57 -24.37
CA SER A 71 -9.55 -10.13 -25.56
C SER A 71 -9.45 -9.15 -26.74
N ASN A 72 -9.22 -9.70 -27.93
CA ASN A 72 -9.24 -8.97 -29.19
C ASN A 72 -10.35 -9.56 -30.07
N PRO A 73 -11.57 -8.99 -30.04
CA PRO A 73 -12.71 -9.54 -30.78
C PRO A 73 -12.57 -9.40 -32.30
N THR A 74 -11.76 -8.44 -32.77
CA THR A 74 -11.48 -8.26 -34.21
C THR A 74 -10.54 -9.34 -34.73
N ASP A 75 -9.54 -9.72 -33.93
CA ASP A 75 -8.63 -10.83 -34.23
C ASP A 75 -8.42 -11.71 -33.00
N PRO A 76 -9.27 -12.74 -32.81
CA PRO A 76 -9.22 -13.64 -31.67
C PRO A 76 -7.92 -14.46 -31.58
N SER A 77 -7.18 -14.61 -32.68
CA SER A 77 -5.89 -15.30 -32.71
C SER A 77 -4.79 -14.49 -32.01
N CYS A 78 -5.03 -13.21 -31.77
CA CYS A 78 -4.09 -12.27 -31.20
C CYS A 78 -4.61 -11.66 -29.87
N PRO A 79 -4.61 -12.42 -28.75
CA PRO A 79 -4.90 -11.85 -27.45
C PRO A 79 -3.73 -10.99 -26.95
N GLY A 80 -4.05 -9.98 -26.14
CA GLY A 80 -3.08 -9.22 -25.37
C GLY A 80 -2.96 -9.74 -23.94
N GLY A 81 -1.91 -9.32 -23.24
CA GLY A 81 -1.72 -9.55 -21.81
C GLY A 81 -1.50 -8.25 -21.07
N ILE A 82 -2.01 -8.12 -19.86
CA ILE A 82 -1.74 -6.98 -19.00
C ILE A 82 -1.37 -7.42 -17.60
N LEU A 83 -0.23 -6.91 -17.14
CA LEU A 83 0.20 -7.00 -15.75
C LEU A 83 0.06 -5.64 -15.11
N GLN A 84 -0.52 -5.58 -13.91
CA GLN A 84 -0.64 -4.35 -13.13
C GLN A 84 -0.29 -4.63 -11.69
N TRP A 85 0.53 -3.76 -11.12
CA TRP A 85 0.97 -3.79 -9.74
C TRP A 85 0.80 -2.41 -9.14
N GLN A 86 0.24 -2.34 -7.93
CA GLN A 86 0.24 -1.12 -7.13
C GLN A 86 0.14 -1.46 -5.65
N HIS A 87 0.58 -0.53 -4.81
CA HIS A 87 0.52 -0.65 -3.36
C HIS A 87 0.26 0.70 -2.72
N GLY A 88 -0.19 0.71 -1.47
CA GLY A 88 -0.48 1.92 -0.72
C GLY A 88 -1.30 1.64 0.53
N SER A 89 -2.21 2.55 0.88
CA SER A 89 -3.04 2.46 2.08
C SER A 89 -4.48 2.13 1.74
N TYR A 90 -5.15 1.33 2.57
CA TYR A 90 -6.58 1.07 2.45
C TYR A 90 -7.36 1.66 3.63
N THR A 91 -8.62 2.01 3.38
CA THR A 91 -9.55 2.45 4.43
C THR A 91 -10.87 1.71 4.30
N VAL A 92 -11.37 1.22 5.44
CA VAL A 92 -12.71 0.63 5.56
C VAL A 92 -13.62 1.62 6.26
N PHE A 93 -14.67 2.04 5.56
CA PHE A 93 -15.69 2.93 6.11
C PHE A 93 -16.76 2.13 6.87
N GLY A 94 -17.44 2.78 7.82
CA GLY A 94 -18.46 2.12 8.66
C GLY A 94 -19.68 1.59 7.89
N ASN A 95 -19.86 1.98 6.64
CA ASN A 95 -20.87 1.46 5.72
C ASN A 95 -20.39 0.21 4.93
N GLY A 96 -19.19 -0.32 5.21
CA GLY A 96 -18.60 -1.47 4.52
C GLY A 96 -17.83 -1.13 3.24
N THR A 97 -17.78 0.15 2.85
CA THR A 97 -17.02 0.59 1.67
C THR A 97 -15.52 0.47 1.94
N LEU A 98 -14.79 -0.13 1.01
CA LEU A 98 -13.34 -0.29 1.03
C LEU A 98 -12.73 0.59 -0.06
N VAL A 99 -11.82 1.48 0.32
CA VAL A 99 -11.09 2.34 -0.62
C VAL A 99 -9.60 2.04 -0.54
N LEU A 100 -9.00 1.77 -1.70
CA LEU A 100 -7.58 1.47 -1.85
C LEU A 100 -6.90 2.67 -2.51
N THR A 101 -5.99 3.33 -1.78
CA THR A 101 -5.30 4.53 -2.22
C THR A 101 -3.82 4.24 -2.50
N PRO A 102 -3.38 4.22 -3.76
CA PRO A 102 -2.01 3.83 -4.11
C PRO A 102 -1.00 4.94 -3.83
N ILE A 103 0.27 4.55 -3.67
CA ILE A 103 1.42 5.46 -3.75
C ILE A 103 1.64 5.82 -5.23
N ALA A 104 1.30 7.05 -5.59
CA ALA A 104 1.21 7.52 -6.97
C ALA A 104 2.45 7.29 -7.85
N VAL A 105 3.65 7.21 -7.26
CA VAL A 105 4.93 7.08 -7.99
C VAL A 105 5.36 5.62 -8.22
N ASP A 106 4.74 4.67 -7.51
CA ASP A 106 5.23 3.30 -7.44
C ASP A 106 4.51 2.36 -8.38
N GLY A 107 3.20 2.51 -8.61
CA GLY A 107 2.46 1.54 -9.40
C GLY A 107 2.99 1.39 -10.84
N ARG A 108 2.94 0.15 -11.35
CA ARG A 108 3.50 -0.28 -12.63
C ARG A 108 2.48 -1.07 -13.44
N GLN A 109 2.55 -0.93 -14.74
CA GLN A 109 1.75 -1.68 -15.69
C GLN A 109 2.62 -2.11 -16.86
N LEU A 110 2.45 -3.36 -17.30
CA LEU A 110 3.04 -3.90 -18.51
C LEU A 110 1.93 -4.41 -19.43
N LEU A 111 1.80 -3.77 -20.58
CA LEU A 111 0.89 -4.18 -21.66
C LEU A 111 1.67 -4.93 -22.74
N SER A 112 1.29 -6.17 -23.01
CA SER A 112 1.88 -7.00 -24.06
C SER A 112 0.86 -7.25 -25.18
N GLU A 113 1.23 -6.90 -26.41
CA GLU A 113 0.44 -7.12 -27.63
C GLU A 113 1.33 -7.77 -28.72
N PRO A 114 1.63 -9.07 -28.60
CA PRO A 114 2.71 -9.73 -29.35
C PRO A 114 2.56 -9.67 -30.87
N CYS A 115 1.32 -9.62 -31.39
CA CYS A 115 1.10 -9.58 -32.84
C CYS A 115 1.16 -8.15 -33.42
N ARG A 116 1.14 -7.11 -32.58
CA ARG A 116 1.35 -5.72 -33.00
C ARG A 116 2.78 -5.27 -32.78
N LYS A 117 3.37 -5.65 -31.65
CA LYS A 117 4.72 -5.26 -31.23
C LYS A 117 5.41 -6.44 -30.56
N GLN A 118 6.69 -6.62 -30.86
CA GLN A 118 7.51 -7.65 -30.21
C GLN A 118 7.85 -7.32 -28.74
N SER A 119 7.77 -6.04 -28.36
CA SER A 119 8.06 -5.55 -27.01
C SER A 119 6.79 -5.07 -26.30
N GLY A 120 6.67 -5.40 -25.03
CA GLY A 120 5.63 -4.84 -24.16
C GLY A 120 5.84 -3.35 -23.86
N GLN A 121 4.76 -2.66 -23.52
CA GLN A 121 4.76 -1.27 -23.09
C GLN A 121 4.72 -1.23 -21.57
N TYR A 122 5.80 -0.73 -20.96
CA TYR A 122 5.93 -0.57 -19.52
C TYR A 122 5.62 0.88 -19.13
N THR A 123 4.60 1.08 -18.31
CA THR A 123 4.12 2.42 -17.90
C THR A 123 3.85 2.47 -16.40
N ARG A 124 3.75 3.68 -15.86
CA ARG A 124 3.29 3.88 -14.48
C ARG A 124 1.78 3.64 -14.39
N TYR A 125 1.37 3.12 -13.24
CA TYR A 125 -0.02 2.87 -12.91
C TYR A 125 -0.36 3.55 -11.59
N ASN A 126 -1.48 4.26 -11.56
CA ASN A 126 -1.96 4.96 -10.37
C ASN A 126 -3.48 5.02 -10.49
N THR A 127 -4.17 4.09 -9.82
CA THR A 127 -5.62 4.06 -9.84
C THR A 127 -6.13 3.73 -8.45
N THR A 128 -6.86 4.68 -7.86
CA THR A 128 -7.62 4.44 -6.64
C THR A 128 -8.75 3.45 -6.95
N GLU A 129 -8.82 2.35 -6.20
CA GLU A 129 -9.88 1.36 -6.34
C GLU A 129 -10.90 1.55 -5.20
N GLN A 130 -12.19 1.54 -5.54
CA GLN A 130 -13.28 1.63 -4.56
C GLN A 130 -14.21 0.44 -4.72
N PHE A 131 -14.46 -0.23 -3.60
CA PHE A 131 -15.42 -1.33 -3.46
C PHE A 131 -16.57 -0.86 -2.56
N ASN A 132 -17.80 -1.04 -3.03
CA ASN A 132 -18.99 -0.66 -2.28
C ASN A 132 -19.13 -1.48 -1.00
N GLU A 133 -18.76 -2.76 -1.09
CA GLU A 133 -18.87 -3.75 -0.02
C GLU A 133 -17.79 -4.82 -0.21
N PHE A 134 -17.36 -5.43 0.89
CA PHE A 134 -16.58 -6.66 0.89
C PHE A 134 -17.20 -7.67 1.84
N SER A 135 -17.06 -8.95 1.53
CA SER A 135 -17.52 -10.04 2.40
C SER A 135 -16.44 -11.10 2.54
N VAL A 136 -16.29 -11.58 3.77
CA VAL A 136 -15.29 -12.58 4.14
C VAL A 136 -16.00 -13.73 4.84
N TYR A 137 -15.91 -14.92 4.29
CA TYR A 137 -16.61 -16.09 4.82
C TYR A 137 -15.91 -17.39 4.45
N ILE A 138 -16.28 -18.50 5.10
CA ILE A 138 -15.79 -19.83 4.73
C ILE A 138 -16.64 -20.36 3.58
N ASP A 139 -16.00 -20.63 2.43
CA ASP A 139 -16.66 -21.19 1.26
C ASP A 139 -17.17 -22.60 1.55
N LYS A 140 -18.47 -22.85 1.36
CA LYS A 140 -19.10 -24.14 1.71
C LYS A 140 -18.55 -25.33 0.92
N PHE A 141 -18.08 -25.08 -0.31
CA PHE A 141 -17.58 -26.13 -1.19
C PHE A 141 -16.11 -26.44 -0.93
N ASN A 142 -15.25 -25.42 -0.92
CA ASN A 142 -13.81 -25.59 -0.76
C ASN A 142 -13.34 -25.62 0.70
N GLN A 143 -14.19 -25.21 1.66
CA GLN A 143 -13.86 -25.06 3.08
C GLN A 143 -12.67 -24.11 3.34
N LEU A 144 -12.51 -23.12 2.45
CA LEU A 144 -11.45 -22.12 2.52
C LEU A 144 -12.05 -20.75 2.79
N LYS A 145 -11.30 -19.89 3.50
CA LYS A 145 -11.66 -18.50 3.68
C LYS A 145 -11.67 -17.81 2.30
N ARG A 146 -12.80 -17.22 1.96
CA ARG A 146 -13.08 -16.55 0.69
C ARG A 146 -13.35 -15.07 0.92
N LEU A 147 -12.83 -14.24 0.02
CA LEU A 147 -13.05 -12.82 -0.07
C LEU A 147 -13.78 -12.53 -1.38
N ASP A 148 -14.95 -11.90 -1.26
CA ASP A 148 -15.68 -11.33 -2.38
C ASP A 148 -15.67 -9.81 -2.24
N LEU A 149 -15.24 -9.11 -3.30
CA LEU A 149 -15.22 -7.66 -3.39
C LEU A 149 -16.29 -7.18 -4.37
N THR A 150 -17.17 -6.30 -3.94
CA THR A 150 -18.22 -5.71 -4.79
C THR A 150 -17.75 -4.36 -5.30
N LYS A 151 -17.61 -4.24 -6.63
CA LYS A 151 -17.20 -2.99 -7.28
C LYS A 151 -18.28 -1.92 -7.17
N ALA A 152 -17.90 -0.69 -7.51
CA ALA A 152 -18.81 0.45 -7.61
C ALA A 152 -20.01 0.21 -8.54
N ASP A 153 -19.85 -0.60 -9.60
CA ASP A 153 -20.91 -0.96 -10.55
C ASP A 153 -21.86 -2.07 -10.04
N GLY A 154 -21.65 -2.57 -8.81
CA GLY A 154 -22.40 -3.67 -8.23
C GLY A 154 -21.97 -5.06 -8.70
N SER A 155 -21.03 -5.16 -9.65
CA SER A 155 -20.45 -6.45 -10.04
C SER A 155 -19.48 -6.95 -8.97
N ILE A 156 -19.55 -8.26 -8.70
CA ILE A 156 -18.60 -8.91 -7.81
C ILE A 156 -17.33 -9.23 -8.61
N LEU A 157 -16.17 -8.88 -8.06
CA LEU A 157 -14.88 -9.30 -8.60
C LEU A 157 -14.74 -10.82 -8.58
N HIS A 158 -13.72 -11.33 -9.28
CA HIS A 158 -13.41 -12.75 -9.21
C HIS A 158 -13.20 -13.16 -7.75
N PRO A 159 -13.82 -14.27 -7.31
CA PRO A 159 -13.71 -14.71 -5.93
C PRO A 159 -12.27 -15.07 -5.61
N MET A 160 -11.81 -14.61 -4.44
CA MET A 160 -10.45 -14.84 -3.98
C MET A 160 -10.46 -15.71 -2.73
N PHE A 161 -9.40 -16.50 -2.58
CA PHE A 161 -9.22 -17.38 -1.45
C PHE A 161 -7.95 -16.99 -0.71
N LEU A 162 -7.98 -17.11 0.61
CA LEU A 162 -6.83 -16.85 1.46
C LEU A 162 -5.71 -17.85 1.12
N ALA A 163 -4.52 -17.32 0.82
CA ALA A 163 -3.33 -18.11 0.50
C ALA A 163 -2.23 -17.98 1.55
N TYR A 164 -2.04 -16.79 2.13
CA TYR A 164 -0.99 -16.55 3.14
C TYR A 164 -1.51 -15.69 4.29
N GLN A 165 -1.09 -16.04 5.50
CA GLN A 165 -1.17 -15.25 6.72
C GLN A 165 0.12 -15.50 7.52
N PRO A 166 1.01 -14.52 7.71
CA PRO A 166 0.91 -13.09 7.39
C PRO A 166 0.86 -12.77 5.87
N PRO A 167 0.45 -11.55 5.48
CA PRO A 167 0.39 -11.16 4.07
C PRO A 167 1.78 -11.13 3.42
N LYS A 168 1.83 -11.51 2.14
CA LYS A 168 3.00 -11.44 1.28
C LYS A 168 2.96 -10.15 0.47
N MET A 169 3.70 -9.13 0.88
CA MET A 169 3.77 -7.83 0.22
C MET A 169 5.20 -7.28 0.23
N LEU A 170 5.47 -6.33 -0.65
CA LEU A 170 6.67 -5.50 -0.66
C LEU A 170 6.61 -4.47 0.47
N PRO A 171 7.74 -3.81 0.82
CA PRO A 171 7.74 -2.76 1.83
C PRO A 171 6.72 -1.66 1.51
N THR A 172 5.95 -1.25 2.52
CA THR A 172 4.82 -0.31 2.40
C THR A 172 5.26 1.15 2.25
N THR A 173 6.57 1.41 2.29
CA THR A 173 7.18 2.71 2.00
C THR A 173 7.31 2.96 0.50
N THR A 174 7.45 4.22 0.09
CA THR A 174 7.74 4.55 -1.32
C THR A 174 8.99 3.86 -1.83
N LEU A 175 8.86 3.02 -2.86
CA LEU A 175 9.94 2.20 -3.43
C LEU A 175 10.75 2.99 -4.46
N ASN A 176 10.08 3.76 -5.32
CA ASN A 176 10.69 4.49 -6.43
C ASN A 176 10.39 5.99 -6.34
N PRO A 177 11.04 6.72 -5.40
CA PRO A 177 10.83 8.15 -5.27
C PRO A 177 11.29 8.87 -6.54
N THR A 178 10.38 9.59 -7.21
CA THR A 178 10.78 10.53 -8.27
C THR A 178 11.57 11.67 -7.65
N PRO A 179 12.66 12.14 -8.28
CA PRO A 179 13.40 13.29 -7.79
C PRO A 179 12.55 14.57 -7.95
N GLY A 180 11.73 14.86 -6.94
CA GLY A 180 11.12 16.17 -6.70
C GLY A 180 11.83 16.83 -5.52
N HIS A 181 12.33 18.06 -5.71
CA HIS A 181 13.04 18.91 -4.75
C HIS A 181 13.60 18.22 -3.49
N LYS A 182 14.89 17.81 -3.56
CA LYS A 182 15.79 17.44 -2.46
C LYS A 182 15.14 17.41 -1.05
N ARG A 183 14.46 16.33 -0.70
CA ARG A 183 14.36 15.94 0.72
C ARG A 183 15.60 15.11 1.05
N LYS A 184 16.46 15.66 1.91
CA LYS A 184 17.59 14.92 2.50
C LYS A 184 17.03 13.66 3.15
N ARG A 185 17.47 12.50 2.68
CA ARG A 185 17.23 11.24 3.38
C ARG A 185 18.09 11.26 4.63
N GLU A 186 17.47 11.37 5.79
CA GLU A 186 18.15 11.14 7.05
C GLU A 186 18.25 9.62 7.22
N LEU A 187 19.47 9.11 7.07
CA LEU A 187 19.78 7.70 7.29
C LEU A 187 19.90 7.51 8.80
N SER A 188 18.88 6.97 9.46
CA SER A 188 19.05 6.46 10.83
C SER A 188 19.88 5.17 10.76
N SER A 189 21.20 5.32 10.69
CA SER A 189 22.11 4.22 10.98
C SER A 189 22.48 4.33 12.45
N GLU A 190 21.95 3.42 13.26
CA GLU A 190 22.49 3.11 14.57
C GLU A 190 23.97 2.75 14.43
N SER A 191 24.84 3.71 14.70
CA SER A 191 26.20 3.44 15.17
C SER A 191 26.64 4.66 15.98
N GLY A 192 26.95 4.41 17.25
CA GLY A 192 27.22 5.42 18.26
C GLY A 192 28.46 6.27 17.95
N PHE A 193 28.25 7.38 17.25
CA PHE A 193 29.15 8.53 17.26
C PHE A 193 28.35 9.77 17.62
N GLN A 194 28.46 10.18 18.88
CA GLN A 194 27.83 11.38 19.42
C GLN A 194 28.60 12.62 18.97
N LEU A 195 28.44 12.97 17.69
CA LEU A 195 28.88 14.26 17.17
C LEU A 195 27.96 15.33 17.76
N ILE A 196 28.46 16.04 18.78
CA ILE A 196 27.82 17.23 19.33
C ILE A 196 27.57 18.19 18.17
N ALA A 197 26.29 18.36 17.83
CA ALA A 197 25.86 19.24 16.76
C ALA A 197 26.38 20.65 17.05
N ARG A 198 27.19 21.19 16.13
CA ARG A 198 27.84 22.51 16.24
C ARG A 198 26.84 23.66 16.44
N GLU A 199 25.59 23.40 16.09
CA GLU A 199 24.40 24.23 16.26
C GLU A 199 23.93 24.39 17.72
N GLN A 200 24.30 23.49 18.65
CA GLN A 200 24.07 23.67 20.09
C GLN A 200 25.07 24.63 20.76
N LEU A 201 26.22 24.89 20.12
CA LEU A 201 27.26 25.79 20.67
C LEU A 201 26.98 27.27 20.39
N ILE A 202 26.09 27.58 19.45
CA ILE A 202 25.72 28.95 19.06
C ILE A 202 24.24 29.14 19.34
N ASN A 203 23.86 28.98 20.61
CA ASN A 203 22.52 29.35 21.06
C ASN A 203 22.55 30.85 21.43
N PRO A 204 21.96 31.75 20.62
CA PRO A 204 22.11 33.20 20.78
C PRO A 204 21.60 33.72 22.13
N ASP A 205 20.58 33.08 22.69
CA ASP A 205 20.05 33.39 24.02
C ASP A 205 21.09 33.22 25.12
N ARG A 206 21.92 32.17 25.03
CA ARG A 206 22.92 31.85 26.05
C ARG A 206 24.08 32.84 26.06
N TRP A 207 24.42 33.38 24.88
CA TRP A 207 25.45 34.40 24.73
C TRP A 207 24.95 35.78 25.16
N TRP A 208 23.67 36.06 24.92
CA TRP A 208 23.02 37.28 25.42
C TRP A 208 23.03 37.33 26.95
N TRP A 209 22.65 36.24 27.62
CA TRP A 209 22.70 36.14 29.10
C TRP A 209 24.12 36.25 29.67
N LEU A 210 25.13 35.73 28.95
CA LEU A 210 26.53 35.86 29.35
C LEU A 210 26.99 37.34 29.33
N GLY A 211 26.52 38.12 28.36
CA GLY A 211 26.75 39.57 28.30
C GLY A 211 26.11 40.34 29.47
N VAL A 212 24.89 39.98 29.85
CA VAL A 212 24.21 40.56 31.02
C VAL A 212 25.00 40.27 32.32
N LEU A 213 25.50 39.05 32.49
CA LEU A 213 26.29 38.65 33.66
C LEU A 213 27.63 39.40 33.75
N MET A 214 28.37 39.50 32.65
CA MET A 214 29.64 40.24 32.59
C MET A 214 29.44 41.72 32.95
N THR A 215 28.36 42.33 32.46
CA THR A 215 28.05 43.75 32.74
C THR A 215 27.65 43.96 34.20
N SER A 216 26.84 43.07 34.76
CA SER A 216 26.47 43.10 36.17
C SER A 216 27.69 42.94 37.08
N PHE A 217 28.57 41.98 36.79
CA PHE A 217 29.77 41.73 37.59
C PHE A 217 30.77 42.88 37.52
N GLY A 218 30.95 43.48 36.33
CA GLY A 218 31.76 44.70 36.16
C GLY A 218 31.20 45.89 36.94
N GLY A 219 29.87 46.05 36.98
CA GLY A 219 29.21 47.08 37.78
C GLY A 219 29.44 46.90 39.28
N VAL A 220 29.31 45.68 39.80
CA VAL A 220 29.59 45.38 41.22
C VAL A 220 31.07 45.62 41.55
N ALA A 221 31.99 45.22 40.68
CA ALA A 221 33.42 45.47 40.88
C ALA A 221 33.76 46.98 40.91
N PHE A 222 33.07 47.81 40.13
CA PHE A 222 33.26 49.27 40.15
C PHE A 222 32.78 49.91 41.45
N PHE A 223 31.74 49.38 42.10
CA PHE A 223 31.26 49.88 43.39
C PHE A 223 32.04 49.32 44.60
N CYS A 224 32.81 48.25 44.40
CA CYS A 224 33.66 47.65 45.43
C CYS A 224 35.15 48.02 45.32
N SER A 225 35.50 48.98 44.44
CA SER A 225 36.83 49.60 44.33
C SER A 225 36.77 51.08 44.72
#